data_AF-A0AAW0UC28-F1
#
_entry.id   AF-A0AAW0UC28-F1
#
_cell.length_a   1.000
_cell.length_b   1.000
_cell.length_c   1.000
_cell.angle_alpha   90.00
_cell.angle_beta   90.00
_cell.angle_gamma   90.00
#
_symmetry.space_group_name_H-M   'P 1'
#
loop_
_entity.id
_entity.type
_entity.pdbx_description
1 polymer ?
#
loop_
_entity_poly.entity_id
_entity_poly.type
_entity_poly.pdbx_seq_one_letter_code
_entity_poly.pdbx_strand_id
1 'polypeptide(L)'
;MLDVAVPPCKAGSTLNKLLPQAVDAIVFMVGQPGAGVSFLGNPCLVETNKQENGSYTAKMSCAPWTNVVGEARSMVELQATKSSIRNFMMTASDYKLFTIEEVTDWLASY
;
A
#
# COMPACT_ATOMS: atom_id res chain seq x y z
N MET A 1 0.22 18.13 27.25
CA MET A 1 0.26 17.32 26.02
C MET A 1 0.23 15.87 26.48
N LEU A 2 -0.90 15.19 26.31
CA LEU A 2 -1.07 13.80 26.75
C LEU A 2 -0.73 12.91 25.56
N ASP A 3 0.48 12.34 25.59
CA ASP A 3 0.88 11.23 24.73
C ASP A 3 -0.04 10.04 25.00
N VAL A 4 -1.10 9.92 24.22
CA VAL A 4 -1.89 8.70 24.18
C VAL A 4 -1.07 7.70 23.37
N ALA A 5 -0.18 7.00 24.06
CA ALA A 5 0.47 5.81 23.53
C ALA A 5 -0.63 4.78 23.22
N VAL A 6 -1.04 4.73 21.94
CA VAL A 6 -1.99 3.74 21.44
C VAL A 6 -1.37 2.35 21.71
N PRO A 7 -2.06 1.46 22.45
CA PRO A 7 -1.54 0.13 22.72
C PRO A 7 -1.18 -0.56 21.40
N PRO A 8 -0.06 -1.30 21.31
CA PRO A 8 0.37 -1.96 20.07
C PRO A 8 -0.71 -2.88 19.48
N CYS A 9 -1.57 -3.45 20.33
CA CYS A 9 -2.72 -4.27 19.93
C CYS A 9 -3.83 -3.46 19.21
N LYS A 10 -3.98 -2.18 19.55
CA LYS A 10 -4.92 -1.26 18.88
C LYS A 10 -4.33 -0.67 17.61
N ALA A 11 -3.02 -0.43 17.57
CA ALA A 11 -2.34 0.03 16.35
C ALA A 11 -2.50 -0.98 15.19
N GLY A 12 -2.32 -2.28 15.47
CA GLY A 12 -2.60 -3.33 14.50
C GLY A 12 -4.07 -3.38 14.05
N SER A 13 -5.03 -3.13 14.96
CA SER A 13 -6.46 -3.09 14.62
C SER A 13 -6.83 -1.88 13.75
N THR A 14 -6.26 -0.71 14.01
CA THR A 14 -6.54 0.50 13.24
C THR A 14 -5.92 0.44 11.85
N LEU A 15 -4.67 -0.01 11.71
CA LEU A 15 -4.07 -0.23 10.39
C LEU A 15 -4.87 -1.26 9.59
N ASN A 16 -5.34 -2.34 10.21
CA ASN A 16 -6.20 -3.33 9.56
C ASN A 16 -7.52 -2.75 9.03
N LYS A 17 -8.04 -1.67 9.63
CA LYS A 17 -9.23 -0.96 9.14
C LYS A 17 -8.92 -0.02 7.97
N LEU A 18 -7.75 0.62 7.99
CA LEU A 18 -7.33 1.56 6.95
C LEU A 18 -6.75 0.87 5.72
N LEU A 19 -6.14 -0.30 5.87
CA LEU A 19 -5.51 -1.07 4.80
C LEU A 19 -6.41 -1.29 3.58
N PRO A 20 -7.68 -1.72 3.72
CA PRO A 20 -8.59 -1.84 2.58
C PRO A 20 -8.77 -0.52 1.83
N GLN A 21 -8.97 0.58 2.56
CA GLN A 21 -9.20 1.90 1.97
C GLN A 21 -7.95 2.41 1.24
N ALA A 22 -6.77 2.27 1.85
CA ALA A 22 -5.51 2.66 1.23
C ALA A 22 -5.15 1.82 0.00
N VAL A 23 -5.42 0.51 0.06
CA VAL A 23 -5.26 -0.37 -1.10
C VAL A 23 -6.19 0.07 -2.23
N ASP A 24 -7.46 0.32 -1.95
CA ASP A 24 -8.42 0.73 -2.97
C ASP A 24 -8.09 2.12 -3.56
N ALA A 25 -7.60 3.06 -2.74
CA ALA A 25 -7.12 4.36 -3.21
C ALA A 25 -5.95 4.21 -4.20
N ILE A 26 -4.93 3.41 -3.86
CA ILE A 26 -3.77 3.17 -4.74
C ILE A 26 -4.22 2.43 -6.01
N VAL A 27 -5.11 1.44 -5.90
CA VAL A 27 -5.68 0.76 -7.08
C VAL A 27 -6.41 1.75 -7.99
N PHE A 28 -7.15 2.71 -7.43
CA PHE A 28 -7.80 3.76 -8.21
C PHE A 28 -6.76 4.60 -8.96
N MET A 29 -5.63 4.98 -8.34
CA MET A 29 -4.55 5.70 -9.04
C MET A 29 -3.96 4.90 -10.18
N VAL A 30 -3.69 3.61 -9.96
CA VAL A 30 -3.16 2.70 -10.99
C VAL A 30 -4.09 2.64 -12.21
N GLY A 31 -5.40 2.71 -11.99
CA GLY A 31 -6.40 2.70 -13.05
C GLY A 31 -6.55 4.04 -13.79
N GLN A 32 -5.96 5.14 -13.31
CA GLN A 32 -6.11 6.46 -13.92
C GLN A 32 -4.99 6.78 -14.92
N PRO A 33 -5.31 7.02 -16.21
CA PRO A 33 -4.32 7.36 -17.21
C PRO A 33 -3.68 8.73 -16.91
N GLY A 34 -2.35 8.76 -16.79
CA GLY A 34 -1.57 9.97 -16.52
C GLY A 34 -1.53 10.41 -15.06
N ALA A 35 -2.24 9.73 -14.17
CA ALA A 35 -2.09 9.91 -12.73
C ALA A 35 -0.89 9.10 -12.24
N GLY A 36 0.14 9.78 -11.71
CA GLY A 36 1.21 9.10 -11.01
C GLY A 36 0.66 8.39 -9.76
N VAL A 37 1.13 7.19 -9.48
CA VAL A 37 0.81 6.53 -8.21
C VAL A 37 1.63 7.18 -7.12
N SER A 38 1.00 7.56 -6.01
CA SER A 38 1.72 8.12 -4.87
C SER A 38 1.15 7.61 -3.55
N PHE A 39 2.01 7.51 -2.54
CA PHE A 39 1.65 7.15 -1.18
C PHE A 39 2.36 8.09 -0.21
N LEU A 40 1.59 8.78 0.63
CA LEU A 40 2.11 9.81 1.55
C LEU A 40 2.94 10.90 0.83
N GLY A 41 2.54 11.27 -0.39
CA GLY A 41 3.26 12.24 -1.23
C GLY A 41 4.53 11.70 -1.90
N ASN A 42 4.90 10.44 -1.66
CA ASN A 42 6.03 9.80 -2.30
C ASN A 42 5.59 9.14 -3.61
N PRO A 43 6.31 9.37 -4.74
CA PRO A 43 6.00 8.69 -5.98
C PRO A 43 6.28 7.19 -5.84
N CYS A 44 5.32 6.40 -6.29
CA CYS A 44 5.36 4.96 -6.26
C CYS A 44 5.10 4.39 -7.65
N LEU A 45 5.48 3.13 -7.82
CA LEU A 45 5.26 2.36 -9.03
C LEU A 45 4.58 1.05 -8.64
N VAL A 46 3.54 0.70 -9.39
CA VAL A 46 2.87 -0.59 -9.29
C VAL A 46 2.89 -1.23 -10.67
N GLU A 47 3.59 -2.35 -10.80
CA GLU A 47 3.74 -3.09 -12.05
C GLU A 47 3.03 -4.42 -11.96
N THR A 48 2.26 -4.78 -12.98
CA THR A 48 1.64 -6.10 -13.13
C THR A 48 2.21 -6.81 -14.34
N ASN A 49 2.53 -8.10 -14.20
CA ASN A 49 3.07 -8.93 -15.26
C ASN A 49 2.31 -10.25 -15.35
N LYS A 50 1.79 -10.56 -16.54
CA LYS A 50 1.17 -11.86 -16.81
C LYS A 50 2.26 -12.91 -17.05
N GLN A 51 2.17 -14.02 -16.34
CA GLN A 51 3.08 -15.16 -16.40
C GLN A 51 2.59 -16.20 -17.41
N GLU A 52 3.50 -17.05 -17.91
CA GLU A 52 3.19 -18.09 -18.90
C GLU A 52 2.11 -19.07 -18.43
N ASN A 53 2.07 -19.35 -17.13
CA ASN A 53 1.07 -20.23 -16.54
C ASN A 53 -0.30 -19.57 -16.30
N GLY A 54 -0.54 -18.37 -16.84
CA GLY A 54 -1.79 -17.63 -16.74
C GLY A 54 -1.99 -16.86 -15.43
N SER A 55 -1.06 -16.97 -14.47
CA SER A 55 -1.09 -16.13 -13.26
C SER A 55 -0.54 -14.73 -13.52
N TYR A 56 -0.83 -13.80 -12.63
CA TYR A 56 -0.30 -12.44 -12.60
C TYR A 56 0.61 -12.28 -11.40
N THR A 57 1.77 -11.67 -11.61
CA THR A 57 2.60 -11.11 -10.54
C THR A 57 2.38 -9.61 -10.49
N ALA A 58 2.41 -9.05 -9.30
CA ALA A 58 2.37 -7.60 -9.10
C ALA A 58 3.44 -7.17 -8.11
N LYS A 59 4.00 -5.99 -8.34
CA LYS A 59 5.04 -5.40 -7.51
C LYS A 59 4.72 -3.93 -7.26
N MET A 60 4.65 -3.54 -6.00
CA MET A 60 4.60 -2.15 -5.56
C MET A 60 5.94 -1.74 -4.97
N SER A 61 6.44 -0.57 -5.35
CA SER A 61 7.63 0.04 -4.77
C SER A 61 7.51 1.57 -4.73
N CYS A 62 8.11 2.20 -3.74
CA CYS A 62 8.23 3.65 -3.64
C CYS A 62 9.72 3.99 -3.47
N ALA A 63 10.53 3.64 -4.48
CA ALA A 63 11.99 3.64 -4.40
C ALA A 63 12.64 4.97 -3.94
N PRO A 64 12.09 6.16 -4.29
CA PRO A 64 12.63 7.43 -3.76
C PRO A 64 12.47 7.59 -2.23
N TRP A 65 11.57 6.81 -1.62
CA TRP A 65 11.23 6.90 -0.20
C TRP A 65 11.78 5.71 0.60
N THR A 66 11.71 4.49 0.06
CA THR A 66 12.09 3.28 0.76
C THR A 66 12.52 2.15 -0.18
N ASN A 67 13.37 1.26 0.33
CA ASN A 67 13.76 0.01 -0.33
C ASN A 67 12.74 -1.12 -0.10
N VAL A 68 11.64 -0.86 0.63
CA VAL A 68 10.57 -1.84 0.80
C VAL A 68 9.86 -2.08 -0.53
N VAL A 69 9.63 -3.35 -0.81
CA VAL A 69 8.90 -3.81 -2.00
C VAL A 69 7.78 -4.73 -1.54
N GLY A 70 6.57 -4.49 -2.03
CA GLY A 70 5.46 -5.42 -1.87
C GLY A 70 5.28 -6.25 -3.13
N GLU A 71 5.38 -7.56 -3.03
CA GLU A 71 5.17 -8.47 -4.16
C GLU A 71 4.01 -9.41 -3.87
N ALA A 72 3.24 -9.75 -4.90
CA ALA A 72 2.21 -10.76 -4.79
C ALA A 72 1.95 -11.46 -6.12
N ARG A 73 1.30 -12.62 -6.03
CA ARG A 73 0.91 -13.44 -7.17
C ARG A 73 -0.53 -13.91 -7.02
N SER A 74 -1.30 -13.86 -8.10
CA SER A 74 -2.69 -14.36 -8.13
C SER A 74 -3.09 -14.79 -9.54
N MET A 75 -4.14 -15.60 -9.67
CA MET A 75 -4.76 -15.90 -10.97
C MET A 75 -5.57 -14.72 -11.53
N VAL A 76 -5.84 -13.71 -10.70
CA VAL A 76 -6.60 -12.50 -11.07
C VAL A 76 -5.69 -11.28 -10.92
N GLU A 77 -5.52 -10.50 -11.99
CA GLU A 77 -4.63 -9.33 -12.02
C GLU A 77 -4.92 -8.32 -10.90
N LEU A 78 -6.19 -7.96 -10.72
CA LEU A 78 -6.62 -7.04 -9.67
C LEU A 78 -6.27 -7.57 -8.27
N GLN A 79 -6.35 -8.89 -8.05
CA GLN A 79 -5.97 -9.48 -6.77
C GLN A 79 -4.47 -9.51 -6.54
N ALA A 80 -3.67 -9.74 -7.59
CA ALA A 80 -2.21 -9.62 -7.50
C ALA A 80 -1.85 -8.18 -7.12
N THR A 81 -2.45 -7.19 -7.80
CA THR A 81 -2.26 -5.76 -7.54
C THR A 81 -2.59 -5.40 -6.09
N LYS A 82 -3.82 -5.69 -5.63
CA LYS A 82 -4.25 -5.43 -4.24
C LYS A 82 -3.33 -6.09 -3.21
N SER A 83 -2.93 -7.33 -3.46
CA SER A 83 -2.04 -8.07 -2.55
C SER A 83 -0.64 -7.48 -2.51
N SER A 84 -0.10 -7.02 -3.64
CA SER A 84 1.23 -6.37 -3.69
C SER A 84 1.24 -5.07 -2.90
N ILE A 85 0.18 -4.26 -3.01
CA ILE A 85 0.01 -3.02 -2.26
C ILE A 85 -0.12 -3.30 -0.77
N ARG A 86 -0.98 -4.26 -0.39
CA ARG A 86 -1.12 -4.68 1.01
C ARG A 86 0.21 -5.15 1.59
N ASN A 87 0.95 -5.98 0.86
CA ASN A 87 2.25 -6.49 1.32
C ASN A 87 3.25 -5.35 1.51
N PHE A 88 3.32 -4.40 0.57
CA PHE A 88 4.15 -3.21 0.71
C PHE A 88 3.79 -2.43 1.98
N MET A 89 2.52 -2.12 2.20
CA MET A 89 2.06 -1.34 3.34
C MET A 89 2.31 -2.04 4.68
N MET A 90 2.07 -3.35 4.76
CA MET A 90 2.35 -4.16 5.94
C MET A 90 3.84 -4.12 6.26
N THR A 91 4.70 -4.41 5.28
CA THR A 91 6.15 -4.38 5.48
C THR A 91 6.65 -2.98 5.83
N ALA A 92 6.16 -1.94 5.16
CA ALA A 92 6.52 -0.56 5.47
C ALA A 92 6.07 -0.14 6.89
N SER A 93 4.92 -0.63 7.36
CA SER A 93 4.48 -0.48 8.75
C SER A 93 5.39 -1.23 9.73
N ASP A 94 5.83 -2.45 9.40
CA ASP A 94 6.74 -3.23 10.24
C ASP A 94 8.09 -2.51 10.41
N TYR A 95 8.56 -1.84 9.36
CA TYR A 95 9.74 -0.96 9.38
C TYR A 95 9.47 0.43 9.98
N LYS A 96 8.24 0.72 10.44
CA LYS A 96 7.83 2.02 11.00
C LYS A 96 8.11 3.20 10.06
N LEU A 97 7.94 2.99 8.76
CA LEU A 97 8.17 4.03 7.74
C LEU A 97 7.08 5.10 7.73
N PHE A 98 5.92 4.79 8.30
CA PHE A 98 4.80 5.70 8.45
C PHE A 98 4.04 5.41 9.73
N THR A 99 3.21 6.37 10.12
CA THR A 99 2.28 6.31 11.24
C THR A 99 0.83 6.18 10.74
N ILE A 100 -0.05 5.74 11.64
CA ILE A 100 -1.49 5.63 11.33
C ILE A 100 -2.10 7.01 11.02
N GLU A 101 -1.62 8.06 11.68
CA GLU A 101 -2.08 9.44 11.46
C GLU A 101 -1.72 9.91 10.05
N GLU A 102 -0.48 9.69 9.59
CA GLU A 102 -0.08 10.02 8.23
C GLU A 102 -0.93 9.31 7.17
N VAL A 103 -1.26 8.02 7.37
CA VAL A 103 -2.15 7.29 6.46
C VAL A 103 -3.57 7.82 6.49
N THR A 104 -4.06 8.24 7.66
CA THR A 104 -5.40 8.80 7.82
C THR A 104 -5.51 10.15 7.12
N ASP A 105 -4.53 11.04 7.32
CA ASP A 105 -4.47 12.35 6.70
C ASP A 105 -4.34 12.24 5.17
N TRP A 106 -3.49 11.31 4.70
CA TRP A 106 -3.36 11.02 3.29
C TRP A 106 -4.66 10.49 2.67
N LEU A 107 -5.36 9.58 3.35
CA LEU A 107 -6.67 9.08 2.90
C LEU A 107 -7.74 10.18 2.88
N ALA A 108 -7.68 11.16 3.79
CA ALA A 108 -8.62 12.28 3.80
C ALA A 108 -8.37 13.30 2.67
N SER A 109 -7.17 13.29 2.08
CA SER A 109 -6.79 14.15 0.95
C SER A 109 -7.12 13.56 -0.42
N TYR A 110 -7.67 12.33 -0.45
CA TYR A 110 -7.97 11.55 -1.65
C TYR A 110 -9.48 11.40 -1.85
#